data_AF-A0A9D6T1J0-F1
#
_entry.id   AF-A0A9D6T1J0-F1
#
_cell.length_a   1.000
_cell.length_b   1.000
_cell.length_c   1.000
_cell.angle_alpha   90.00
_cell.angle_beta   90.00
_cell.angle_gamma   90.00
#
_symmetry.space_group_name_H-M   'P 1'
#
loop_
_entity.id
_entity.type
_entity.pdbx_description
1 polymer ?
#
loop_
_entity_poly.entity_id
_entity_poly.type
_entity_poly.pdbx_seq_one_letter_code
_entity_poly.pdbx_strand_id
1 'polypeptide(L)'
;ILHWTEVDVWRYIEREQIPLIDLYFARGGRRYRSLGCAPCTGTCESNATSVPEIIQELLASKVGERSGRAQDQEDSHAMEKLRSKGYM
;
A
#
# COMPACT_ATOMS: atom_id res chain seq x y z
N ILE A 1 -7.20 3.37 -14.18
CA ILE A 1 -6.52 4.21 -13.15
C ILE A 1 -5.06 4.53 -13.48
N LEU A 2 -4.50 4.11 -14.62
CA LEU A 2 -3.05 4.20 -14.89
C LEU A 2 -2.49 5.65 -14.92
N HIS A 3 -3.35 6.65 -15.03
CA HIS A 3 -2.98 8.08 -14.97
C HIS A 3 -3.18 8.71 -13.58
N TRP A 4 -3.64 7.94 -12.59
CA TRP A 4 -3.90 8.44 -11.24
C TRP A 4 -2.72 8.14 -10.34
N THR A 5 -2.38 9.10 -9.48
CA THR A 5 -1.44 8.91 -8.39
C THR A 5 -2.13 8.24 -7.19
N GLU A 6 -1.35 7.78 -6.20
CA GLU A 6 -1.90 7.27 -4.94
C GLU A 6 -2.79 8.33 -4.27
N VAL A 7 -2.37 9.60 -4.26
CA VAL A 7 -3.14 10.71 -3.68
C VAL A 7 -4.49 10.89 -4.37
N ASP A 8 -4.56 10.73 -5.69
CA ASP A 8 -5.82 10.89 -6.43
C ASP A 8 -6.85 9.82 -6.04
N VAL A 9 -6.38 8.60 -5.78
CA VAL A 9 -7.24 7.51 -5.28
C VAL A 9 -7.81 7.86 -3.90
N TRP A 10 -6.97 8.33 -2.98
CA TRP A 10 -7.43 8.71 -1.63
C TRP A 10 -8.38 9.91 -1.62
N ARG A 11 -8.13 10.92 -2.46
CA ARG A 11 -9.06 12.05 -2.66
C ARG A 11 -10.39 11.60 -3.23
N TYR A 12 -10.38 10.62 -4.12
CA TYR A 12 -11.62 10.05 -4.66
C TYR A 12 -12.41 9.29 -3.58
N ILE A 13 -11.73 8.49 -2.75
CA ILE A 13 -12.34 7.81 -1.60
C ILE A 13 -12.99 8.82 -0.65
N GLU A 14 -12.30 9.91 -0.33
CA GLU A 14 -12.83 11.00 0.48
C GLU A 14 -14.07 11.64 -0.16
N ARG A 15 -13.99 12.00 -1.45
CA ARG A 15 -15.08 12.67 -2.14
C ARG A 15 -16.35 11.82 -2.23
N GLU A 16 -16.20 10.53 -2.55
CA GLU A 16 -17.32 9.60 -2.73
C GLU A 16 -17.74 8.92 -1.42
N GLN A 17 -17.07 9.23 -0.29
CA GLN A 17 -17.32 8.62 1.03
C GLN A 17 -17.30 7.08 0.97
N ILE A 18 -16.33 6.52 0.25
CA ILE A 18 -16.22 5.07 0.06
C ILE A 18 -15.87 4.42 1.41
N PRO A 19 -16.63 3.40 1.85
CA PRO A 19 -16.30 2.70 3.08
C PRO A 19 -14.94 2.01 2.97
N LEU A 20 -14.14 2.16 4.01
CA LEU A 20 -12.80 1.58 4.11
C LEU A 20 -12.74 0.56 5.25
N ILE A 21 -11.77 -0.34 5.14
CA ILE A 21 -11.43 -1.23 6.24
C ILE A 21 -10.42 -0.57 7.17
N ASP A 22 -10.49 -0.93 8.46
CA ASP A 22 -9.70 -0.27 9.50
C ASP A 22 -8.18 -0.45 9.37
N LEU A 23 -7.73 -1.47 8.63
CA LEU A 23 -6.30 -1.77 8.47
C LEU A 23 -5.52 -0.63 7.81
N TYR A 24 -6.19 0.23 7.04
CA TYR A 24 -5.56 1.39 6.44
C TYR A 24 -5.24 2.51 7.43
N PHE A 25 -5.81 2.48 8.63
CA PHE A 25 -5.62 3.51 9.65
C PHE A 25 -4.61 3.09 10.71
N ALA A 26 -3.94 4.08 11.28
CA ALA A 26 -2.91 3.87 12.27
C ALA A 26 -3.47 3.26 13.56
N ARG A 27 -2.82 2.20 14.03
CA ARG A 27 -3.02 1.60 15.36
C ARG A 27 -1.65 1.42 16.01
N GLY A 28 -1.40 2.15 17.10
CA GLY A 28 -0.11 2.11 17.79
C GLY A 28 1.05 2.65 16.93
N GLY A 29 0.81 3.71 16.14
CA GLY A 29 1.84 4.37 15.32
C GLY A 29 2.15 3.68 13.98
N ARG A 30 1.36 2.68 13.58
CA ARG A 30 1.55 1.97 12.31
C ARG A 30 0.23 1.70 11.59
N ARG A 31 0.27 1.72 10.26
CA ARG A 31 -0.87 1.37 9.38
C ARG A 31 -0.44 0.47 8.23
N TYR A 32 -1.40 -0.13 7.53
CA TYR A 32 -1.13 -0.75 6.24
C TYR A 32 -1.35 0.26 5.11
N ARG A 33 -0.36 0.36 4.22
CA ARG A 33 -0.45 1.18 3.01
C ARG A 33 -0.99 0.39 1.81
N SER A 34 -0.62 -0.89 1.73
CA SER A 34 -1.06 -1.86 0.73
C SER A 34 -1.50 -3.14 1.43
N LEU A 35 -2.53 -3.83 0.91
CA LEU A 35 -3.12 -5.02 1.54
C LEU A 35 -3.15 -6.25 0.62
N GLY A 36 -2.72 -7.40 1.11
CA GLY A 36 -2.81 -8.69 0.41
C GLY A 36 -2.58 -9.83 1.39
N CYS A 37 -1.73 -10.82 1.07
CA CYS A 37 -1.55 -11.96 1.97
C CYS A 37 -0.85 -11.53 3.27
N ALA A 38 -1.42 -11.95 4.41
CA ALA A 38 -0.91 -11.67 5.74
C ALA A 38 0.60 -11.91 5.94
N PRO A 39 1.22 -13.02 5.46
CA PRO A 39 2.63 -13.27 5.72
C PRO A 39 3.60 -12.35 4.95
N CYS A 40 3.13 -11.63 3.92
CA CYS A 40 3.99 -10.84 3.04
C CYS A 40 3.55 -9.37 2.89
N THR A 41 2.69 -8.91 3.79
CA THR A 41 2.19 -7.53 3.83
C THR A 41 2.71 -6.84 5.09
N GLY A 42 3.64 -5.89 4.92
CA GLY A 42 4.19 -5.09 6.00
C GLY A 42 3.37 -3.84 6.31
N THR A 43 3.48 -3.37 7.56
CA THR A 43 2.98 -2.05 7.98
C THR A 43 3.99 -0.95 7.69
N CYS A 44 3.54 0.29 7.55
CA CYS A 44 4.39 1.47 7.58
C CYS A 44 4.14 2.27 8.87
N GLU A 45 5.19 2.94 9.36
CA GLU A 45 5.07 3.92 10.44
C GLU A 45 4.17 5.07 9.98
N SER A 46 3.14 5.37 10.77
CA SER A 46 2.14 6.38 10.46
C SER A 46 1.25 6.66 11.67
N ASN A 47 0.88 7.91 11.85
CA ASN A 47 -0.12 8.32 12.86
C ASN A 47 -1.49 8.62 12.24
N ALA A 48 -1.68 8.35 10.94
CA ALA A 48 -2.90 8.72 10.22
C ALA A 48 -4.07 7.81 10.60
N THR A 49 -5.03 8.35 11.33
CA THR A 49 -6.26 7.68 11.80
C THR A 49 -7.48 7.98 10.94
N SER A 50 -7.35 8.85 9.94
CA SER A 50 -8.43 9.29 9.06
C SER A 50 -7.95 9.45 7.61
N VAL A 51 -8.88 9.49 6.64
CA VAL A 51 -8.56 9.70 5.22
C VAL A 51 -7.85 11.05 4.97
N PRO A 52 -8.30 12.19 5.54
CA PRO A 52 -7.60 13.45 5.39
C PRO A 52 -6.14 13.39 5.86
N GLU A 53 -5.88 12.73 7.00
CA GLU A 53 -4.53 12.56 7.54
C GLU A 53 -3.65 11.70 6.61
N ILE A 54 -4.21 10.63 6.03
CA ILE A 54 -3.51 9.82 5.03
C ILE A 54 -3.14 10.69 3.82
N ILE A 55 -4.06 11.50 3.30
CA ILE A 55 -3.79 12.38 2.16
C ILE A 55 -2.64 13.36 2.48
N GLN A 56 -2.66 13.99 3.67
CA GLN A 56 -1.58 14.89 4.09
C GLN A 56 -0.23 14.18 4.20
N GLU A 57 -0.21 12.97 4.77
CA GLU A 57 1.00 12.14 4.83
C GLU A 57 1.53 11.81 3.43
N LEU A 58 0.65 11.46 2.50
CA LEU A 58 1.01 11.10 1.12
C LEU A 58 1.62 12.27 0.35
N LEU A 59 1.11 13.49 0.56
CA LEU A 59 1.66 14.69 -0.07
C LEU A 59 3.10 14.98 0.38
N ALA A 60 3.48 14.56 1.60
CA ALA A 60 4.83 14.72 2.13
C ALA A 60 5.74 13.50 1.86
N SER A 61 5.17 12.34 1.50
CA SER A 61 5.90 11.09 1.30
C SER A 61 6.49 10.98 -0.10
N LYS A 62 7.66 10.33 -0.21
CA LYS A 62 8.26 9.87 -1.48
C LYS A 62 8.23 8.34 -1.63
N VAL A 63 7.66 7.66 -0.64
CA VAL A 63 7.59 6.20 -0.58
C VAL A 63 6.37 5.74 -1.37
N GLY A 64 6.57 4.82 -2.32
CA GLY A 64 5.48 4.26 -3.13
C GLY A 64 4.54 3.33 -2.34
N GLU A 65 3.31 3.21 -2.84
CA GLU A 65 2.21 2.43 -2.23
C GLU A 65 2.63 0.99 -1.85
N ARG A 66 3.27 0.25 -2.78
CA ARG A 66 3.65 -1.17 -2.60
C ARG A 66 4.97 -1.41 -1.87
N SER A 67 5.60 -0.39 -1.30
CA SER A 67 6.88 -0.52 -0.57
C SER A 67 6.87 -1.57 0.55
N GLY A 68 5.71 -1.82 1.16
CA GLY A 68 5.54 -2.82 2.22
C GLY A 68 5.38 -4.27 1.75
N ARG A 69 5.48 -4.56 0.44
CA ARG A 69 5.35 -5.92 -0.10
C ARG A 69 6.70 -6.61 -0.13
N ALA A 70 6.85 -7.68 0.65
CA ALA A 70 8.07 -8.48 0.65
C ALA A 70 8.35 -9.10 -0.73
N GLN A 71 7.30 -9.48 -1.47
CA GLN A 71 7.41 -10.08 -2.81
C GLN A 71 7.97 -9.12 -3.86
N ASP A 72 7.79 -7.81 -3.68
CA ASP A 72 8.21 -6.80 -4.67
C ASP A 72 9.71 -6.44 -4.54
N GLN A 73 10.38 -6.98 -3.53
CA GLN A 73 11.81 -6.76 -3.27
C GLN A 73 12.70 -7.83 -3.92
N GLU A 74 12.10 -8.81 -4.61
CA GLU A 74 12.85 -9.84 -5.32
C GLU A 74 13.39 -9.34 -6.68
N ASP A 75 14.40 -10.04 -7.18
CA ASP A 75 14.99 -9.83 -8.51
C ASP A 75 13.88 -9.79 -9.59
N SER A 76 13.98 -8.87 -10.56
CA SER A 76 13.02 -8.74 -11.66
C SER A 76 12.83 -10.03 -12.46
N HIS A 77 13.82 -10.94 -12.42
CA HIS A 77 13.72 -12.28 -13.03
C HIS A 77 13.32 -13.40 -12.06
N ALA A 78 13.00 -13.11 -10.79
CA ALA A 78 12.66 -14.14 -9.80
C ALA A 78 11.44 -14.96 -10.23
N MET A 79 10.39 -14.30 -10.71
CA MET A 79 9.18 -14.98 -11.20
C MET A 79 9.45 -15.81 -12.46
N GLU A 80 10.29 -15.31 -13.35
CA GLU A 80 10.69 -16.05 -14.55
C GLU A 80 11.55 -17.28 -14.21
N LYS A 81 12.46 -17.15 -13.22
CA LYS A 81 13.25 -18.25 -12.66
C LYS A 81 12.36 -19.30 -11.99
N LEU A 82 11.35 -18.89 -11.21
CA LEU A 82 10.40 -19.81 -10.57
C LEU A 82 9.57 -20.57 -11.61
N ARG A 83 9.10 -19.88 -12.66
CA ARG A 83 8.41 -20.50 -13.80
C ARG A 83 9.30 -21.50 -14.54
N SER A 84 10.56 -21.13 -14.83
CA SER A 84 11.53 -22.02 -15.47
C SER A 84 11.83 -23.27 -14.63
N LYS A 85 11.69 -23.19 -13.30
CA LYS A 85 11.91 -24.30 -12.38
C LYS A 85 10.64 -25.13 -12.09
N GLY A 86 9.50 -24.78 -12.69
CA GLY A 86 8.24 -25.53 -12.56
C GLY A 86 7.46 -25.30 -11.26
N TYR A 87 7.75 -24.24 -10.51
CA TYR A 87 7.06 -23.89 -9.25
C TYR A 87 5.82 -23.00 -9.46
N MET A 88 5.43 -22.74 -10.71
CA MET A 88 4.34 -21.86 -11.12
C MET A 88 3.53 -22.50 -12.24
#